data_AF-B0NFX2-F1
#
_entry.id   AF-B0NFX2-F1
#
_cell.length_a   1.000
_cell.length_b   1.000
_cell.length_c   1.000
_cell.angle_alpha   90.00
_cell.angle_beta   90.00
_cell.angle_gamma   90.00
#
_symmetry.space_group_name_H-M   'P 1'
#
loop_
_entity.id
_entity.type
_entity.pdbx_description
1 polymer ?
#
loop_
_entity_poly.entity_id
_entity_poly.type
_entity_poly.pdbx_seq_one_letter_code
_entity_poly.pdbx_strand_id
1 'polypeptide(L)' 'MLTGTALMNELVDELNELKLSTMTVTLDDLYHKPGFLEMDNLTLVAELIGPQFQEKVSTTLKNRLTVAYL' A
#
# COMPACT_ATOMS: atom_id res chain seq x y z
N MET A 1 16.03 -8.63 19.39
CA MET A 1 14.56 -8.70 19.31
C MET A 1 14.12 -7.78 18.19
N LEU A 2 13.35 -8.28 17.21
CA LEU A 2 12.73 -7.43 16.21
C LEU A 2 11.56 -6.72 16.89
N THR A 3 11.64 -5.40 17.06
CA THR A 3 10.52 -4.59 17.58
C THR A 3 9.52 -4.34 16.44
N GLY A 4 8.25 -4.05 16.76
CA GLY A 4 7.24 -3.75 15.74
C GLY A 4 7.67 -2.64 14.77
N THR A 5 8.38 -1.63 15.26
CA THR A 5 8.96 -0.54 14.45
C THR A 5 10.08 -1.01 13.53
N ALA A 6 10.92 -1.96 13.96
CA ALA A 6 12.00 -2.47 13.10
C ALA A 6 11.43 -3.29 11.93
N LEU A 7 10.44 -4.15 12.21
CA LEU A 7 9.71 -4.89 11.16
C LEU A 7 8.99 -3.94 10.21
N MET A 8 8.38 -2.88 10.74
CA MET A 8 7.69 -1.87 9.94
C MET A 8 8.63 -1.18 8.95
N ASN A 9 9.81 -0.75 9.41
CA ASN A 9 10.81 -0.12 8.54
C ASN A 9 11.30 -1.08 7.45
N GLU A 10 11.54 -2.34 7.78
CA GLU A 10 11.95 -3.37 6.81
C GLU A 10 10.88 -3.57 5.73
N LEU A 11 9.60 -3.69 6.11
CA LEU A 11 8.50 -3.80 5.16
C LEU A 11 8.35 -2.54 4.29
N VAL A 12 8.58 -1.34 4.85
CA VAL A 12 8.58 -0.09 4.07
C VAL A 12 9.70 -0.09 3.04
N ASP A 13 10.91 -0.54 3.42
CA ASP A 13 12.05 -0.64 2.50
C ASP A 13 11.77 -1.65 1.37
N GLU A 14 11.25 -2.84 1.68
CA GLU A 14 10.86 -3.84 0.69
C GLU A 14 9.81 -3.30 -0.31
N LEU A 15 8.77 -2.63 0.20
CA LEU A 15 7.72 -2.04 -0.64
C LEU A 15 8.27 -0.90 -1.53
N ASN A 16 9.22 -0.12 -1.03
CA ASN A 16 9.92 0.90 -1.83
C ASN A 16 10.76 0.28 -2.94
N GLU A 17 11.49 -0.81 -2.68
CA GLU A 17 12.24 -1.54 -3.70
C GLU A 17 11.34 -2.05 -4.84
N LEU A 18 10.14 -2.52 -4.48
CA LEU A 18 9.12 -2.96 -5.44
C LEU A 18 8.38 -1.81 -6.14
N LYS A 19 8.72 -0.55 -5.83
CA LYS A 19 8.05 0.66 -6.33
C LYS A 19 6.56 0.71 -6.00
N LEU A 20 6.17 0.16 -4.85
CA LEU A 20 4.82 0.18 -4.32
C LEU A 20 4.66 1.35 -3.34
N SER A 21 4.99 2.57 -3.81
CA SER A 21 5.04 3.78 -2.97
C SER A 21 3.72 4.15 -2.32
N THR A 22 2.59 3.72 -2.88
CA THR A 22 1.28 3.95 -2.27
C THR A 22 1.05 2.98 -1.11
N MET A 23 1.59 1.77 -1.19
CA MET A 23 1.51 0.78 -0.09
C MET A 23 2.41 1.16 1.08
N THR A 24 3.55 1.82 0.87
CA THR A 24 4.41 2.27 1.98
C THR A 24 3.72 3.32 2.84
N VAL A 25 3.11 4.32 2.23
CA VAL A 25 2.31 5.34 2.93
C VAL A 25 1.14 4.68 3.67
N THR A 26 0.43 3.79 3.00
CA THR A 26 -0.73 3.11 3.59
C THR A 26 -0.31 2.23 4.78
N LEU A 27 0.84 1.56 4.70
CA LEU A 27 1.36 0.73 5.80
C LEU A 27 1.70 1.60 7.02
N ASP A 28 2.30 2.78 6.82
CA ASP A 28 2.62 3.75 7.87
C ASP A 28 1.36 4.26 8.58
N ASP A 29 0.36 4.66 7.80
CA ASP A 29 -0.94 5.09 8.32
C ASP A 29 -1.65 3.97 9.10
N LEU A 30 -1.59 2.73 8.60
CA LEU A 30 -2.19 1.56 9.23
C LEU A 30 -1.54 1.25 10.57
N TYR A 31 -0.21 1.24 10.64
CA TYR A 31 0.52 0.91 11.87
C TYR A 31 0.26 1.93 13.00
N HIS A 32 0.02 3.20 12.66
CA HIS A 32 -0.27 4.25 13.64
C HIS A 32 -1.78 4.40 13.96
N LYS A 33 -2.65 3.59 13.34
CA LYS A 33 -4.10 3.63 13.56
C LYS A 33 -4.43 3.11 14.96
N PRO A 34 -5.29 3.78 15.74
CA PRO A 34 -5.59 3.40 17.13
C PRO A 34 -6.18 1.98 17.27
N GLY A 35 -6.84 1.47 16.23
CA GLY A 35 -7.42 0.12 16.20
C GLY A 35 -6.55 -0.92 15.48
N PHE A 36 -5.27 -0.65 15.20
CA PHE A 36 -4.40 -1.56 14.45
C PHE A 36 -4.35 -2.97 15.06
N LEU A 37 -4.23 -3.06 16.38
CA LEU A 37 -4.17 -4.35 17.11
C LEU A 37 -5.51 -5.10 17.14
N GLU A 38 -6.61 -4.40 16.88
CA GLU A 38 -7.97 -4.94 16.91
C GLU A 38 -8.45 -5.36 15.52
N MET A 39 -7.71 -4.96 14.48
CA MET A 39 -8.08 -5.18 13.09
C MET A 39 -7.79 -6.61 12.66
N ASP A 40 -8.73 -7.23 11.95
CA ASP A 40 -8.50 -8.57 11.42
C ASP A 40 -7.48 -8.55 10.28
N ASN A 41 -6.75 -9.66 10.13
CA ASN A 41 -5.67 -9.78 9.16
C ASN A 41 -6.14 -9.59 7.70
N LEU A 42 -7.37 -9.98 7.36
CA LEU A 42 -7.89 -9.83 6.00
C LEU A 42 -8.24 -8.36 5.71
N THR A 43 -8.80 -7.65 6.68
CA THR A 43 -9.04 -6.20 6.59
C THR A 43 -7.72 -5.43 6.51
N LEU A 44 -6.69 -5.82 7.27
CA LEU A 44 -5.35 -5.25 7.15
C LEU A 44 -4.79 -5.37 5.74
N VAL A 45 -4.85 -6.57 5.15
CA VAL A 45 -4.40 -6.79 3.77
C VAL A 45 -5.26 -5.98 2.80
N ALA A 46 -6.58 -5.95 2.98
CA ALA A 46 -7.48 -5.20 2.10
C ALA A 46 -7.23 -3.68 2.13
N GLU A 47 -7.06 -3.09 3.31
CA GLU A 47 -6.72 -1.67 3.45
C GLU A 47 -5.35 -1.37 2.84
N LEU A 48 -4.37 -2.26 3.00
CA LEU A 48 -3.02 -2.09 2.45
C LEU A 48 -2.98 -2.14 0.91
N ILE A 49 -3.68 -3.10 0.28
CA ILE A 49 -3.64 -3.29 -1.18
C ILE A 49 -4.61 -2.38 -1.94
N GLY A 50 -5.70 -1.94 -1.30
CA GLY A 50 -6.80 -1.21 -1.93
C GLY A 50 -6.34 0.04 -2.68
N PRO A 51 -5.67 1.00 -2.01
CA PRO A 51 -5.18 2.22 -2.62
C PRO A 51 -4.24 1.97 -3.83
N GLN A 52 -3.31 1.04 -3.69
CA GLN A 52 -2.35 0.71 -4.76
C GLN A 52 -3.02 0.09 -5.98
N PHE A 53 -4.03 -0.76 -5.78
CA PHE A 53 -4.80 -1.33 -6.87
C PHE A 53 -5.60 -0.27 -7.62
N GLN A 54 -6.27 0.64 -6.90
CA GLN A 54 -7.04 1.73 -7.49
C GLN A 54 -6.15 2.65 -8.34
N GLU A 55 -4.97 3.01 -7.84
CA GLU A 55 -3.99 3.81 -8.58
C GLU A 55 -3.57 3.13 -9.89
N LYS A 56 -3.27 1.83 -9.84
CA LYS A 56 -2.86 1.04 -11.01
C LYS A 56 -3.98 0.94 -12.05
N VAL A 57 -5.22 0.72 -11.62
CA VAL A 57 -6.40 0.68 -12.51
C VAL A 57 -6.62 2.04 -13.17
N SER A 58 -6.57 3.12 -12.40
CA SER A 58 -6.77 4.49 -12.89
C SER A 58 -5.71 4.88 -13.93
N THR A 59 -4.43 4.57 -13.64
CA THR A 59 -3.31 4.80 -14.58
C THR A 59 -3.47 3.98 -15.86
N THR A 60 -3.84 2.70 -15.74
CA THR A 60 -4.06 1.82 -16.89
C THR A 60 -5.19 2.34 -17.77
N LEU A 61 -6.31 2.76 -17.19
CA LEU A 61 -7.44 3.33 -17.91
C LEU A 61 -7.05 4.63 -18.62
N LYS A 62 -6.39 5.55 -17.92
CA LYS A 62 -5.91 6.82 -18.48
C LYS A 62 -4.98 6.59 -19.66
N ASN A 63 -4.02 5.66 -19.55
CA ASN A 63 -3.11 5.34 -20.64
C ASN A 63 -3.84 4.78 -21.87
N ARG A 64 -4.83 3.90 -21.68
CA ARG A 64 -5.65 3.38 -22.78
C ARG A 64 -6.44 4.47 -23.49
N LEU A 65 -7.02 5.42 -22.74
CA LEU A 65 -7.74 6.56 -23.31
C LEU A 65 -6.81 7.48 -24.11
N THR A 66 -5.61 7.76 -23.60
CA THR A 66 -4.60 8.56 -24.33
C THR A 66 -4.19 7.90 -25.62
N VAL A 67 -3.94 6.57 -25.60
CA VAL A 67 -3.55 5.81 -26.81
C VAL A 67 -4.69 5.76 -27.83
N ALA A 68 -5.94 5.64 -27.39
CA ALA A 68 -7.10 5.61 -28.29
C ALA A 68 -7.42 6.98 -28.92
N TYR A 69 -6.93 8.07 -28.32
CA TYR A 69 -7.11 9.44 -28.81
C TYR A 69 -5.97 9.91 -29.75
N LEU A 70 -4.87 9.13 -29.85
CA LEU A 70 -3.75 9.36 -30.76
C LEU A 70 -3.92 8.53 -32.05
#